data_AF-A0A3M1J8D7-F1
#
_entry.id   AF-A0A3M1J8D7-F1
#
_cell.length_a   1.000
_cell.length_b   1.000
_cell.length_c   1.000
_cell.angle_alpha   90.00
_cell.angle_beta   90.00
_cell.angle_gamma   90.00
#
_symmetry.space_group_name_H-M   'P 1'
#
loop_
_entity.id
_entity.type
_entity.pdbx_description
1 polymer ?
#
loop_
_entity_poly.entity_id
_entity_poly.type
_entity_poly.pdbx_seq_one_letter_code
_entity_poly.pdbx_strand_id
1 'polypeptide(L)'
;MKLDELACPNCGASLDGDFLPNQQITCQSCNSVFVASEIEAATTVICPDCRTVNPIEERFCSHCGNELKIFCVLCHTENVVGTVFCTHCGAHLANARARRKKMQEDRRRLRIERMRIIKEKEARQQAEKLQNLLDALDEPENHDFAIYQINQLGPQAVQALIETMRHDDDVDARYGSARALGQICLAHNIKGLDRAKIRKALIEMLADPEVAVRYWAANALGKCQGQAAIEPLGKLLRDNHDGVRSQAEQALERIGGARAEEILAQHEKKGLFNWIKGK
;
A
#
# COMPACT_ATOMS: atom_id res chain seq x y z
N MET A 1 -38.11 -10.82 46.43
CA MET A 1 -38.27 -11.42 45.10
C MET A 1 -38.71 -12.86 45.34
N LYS A 2 -39.93 -13.26 44.96
CA LYS A 2 -40.30 -14.68 45.03
C LYS A 2 -39.41 -15.40 44.01
N LEU A 3 -38.55 -16.30 44.48
CA LEU A 3 -37.72 -17.13 43.62
C LEU A 3 -38.62 -18.28 43.16
N ASP A 4 -39.34 -18.07 42.06
CA ASP A 4 -40.42 -18.99 41.67
C ASP A 4 -39.93 -20.36 41.19
N GLU A 5 -38.62 -20.56 40.93
CA GLU A 5 -38.08 -21.89 40.59
C GLU A 5 -36.64 -22.04 41.10
N LEU A 6 -36.47 -22.72 42.23
CA LEU A 6 -35.16 -23.18 42.72
C LEU A 6 -34.92 -24.60 42.21
N ALA A 7 -33.74 -24.88 41.66
CA ALA A 7 -33.37 -26.22 41.20
C ALA A 7 -32.31 -26.84 42.11
N CYS A 8 -32.39 -28.16 42.33
CA CYS A 8 -31.42 -28.91 43.09
C CYS A 8 -30.02 -28.77 42.45
N PRO A 9 -29.01 -28.27 43.19
CA PRO A 9 -27.67 -28.09 42.63
C PRO A 9 -26.97 -29.42 42.31
N ASN A 10 -27.45 -30.54 42.88
CA ASN A 10 -26.87 -31.86 42.65
C ASN A 10 -27.48 -32.61 41.44
N CYS A 11 -28.80 -32.54 41.25
CA CYS A 11 -29.49 -33.34 40.22
C CYS A 11 -30.40 -32.52 39.28
N GLY A 12 -30.53 -31.21 39.49
CA GLY A 12 -31.32 -30.31 38.65
C GLY A 12 -32.84 -30.41 38.79
N ALA A 13 -33.35 -31.22 39.72
CA ALA A 13 -34.80 -31.34 39.97
C ALA A 13 -35.37 -30.04 40.57
N SER A 14 -36.63 -29.70 40.22
CA SER A 14 -37.34 -28.57 40.84
C SER A 14 -37.44 -28.77 42.36
N LEU A 15 -37.24 -27.69 43.09
CA LEU A 15 -37.45 -27.61 44.52
C LEU A 15 -38.68 -26.75 44.76
N ASP A 16 -39.78 -27.40 45.11
CA ASP A 16 -41.06 -26.74 45.34
C ASP A 16 -41.21 -26.41 46.85
N GLY A 17 -41.39 -25.13 47.19
CA GLY A 17 -41.65 -24.70 48.57
C GLY A 17 -41.26 -23.24 48.87
N ASP A 18 -41.74 -22.73 49.99
CA ASP A 18 -41.26 -21.45 50.55
C ASP A 18 -39.96 -21.72 51.33
N PHE A 19 -38.84 -21.17 50.84
CA PHE A 19 -37.52 -21.37 51.44
C PHE A 19 -37.15 -20.21 52.35
N LEU A 20 -36.89 -20.52 53.62
CA LEU A 20 -36.39 -19.54 54.58
C LEU A 20 -34.85 -19.55 54.64
N PRO A 21 -34.23 -18.41 54.97
CA PRO A 21 -32.81 -18.31 55.26
C PRO A 21 -32.33 -19.34 56.29
N ASN A 22 -31.17 -19.92 56.04
CA ASN A 22 -30.51 -20.95 56.85
C ASN A 22 -31.35 -22.22 57.07
N GLN A 23 -32.40 -22.42 56.27
CA GLN A 23 -33.18 -23.65 56.28
C GLN A 23 -32.42 -24.75 55.54
N GLN A 24 -32.32 -25.92 56.19
CA GLN A 24 -31.85 -27.14 55.55
C GLN A 24 -32.93 -27.67 54.60
N ILE A 25 -32.56 -27.82 53.33
CA ILE A 25 -33.41 -28.32 52.26
C ILE A 25 -32.85 -29.66 51.80
N THR A 26 -33.74 -30.65 51.72
CA THR A 26 -33.41 -31.98 51.19
C THR A 26 -34.10 -32.15 49.86
N CYS A 27 -33.33 -32.44 48.80
CA CYS A 27 -33.91 -32.72 47.49
C CYS A 27 -34.67 -34.05 47.53
N GLN A 28 -35.95 -34.05 47.14
CA GLN A 28 -36.78 -35.26 47.12
C GLN A 28 -36.38 -36.25 46.02
N SER A 29 -35.66 -35.81 44.98
CA SER A 29 -35.26 -36.67 43.87
C SER A 29 -33.94 -37.41 44.11
N CYS A 30 -32.97 -36.80 44.80
CA CYS A 30 -31.64 -37.39 44.98
C CYS A 30 -31.14 -37.41 46.43
N ASN A 31 -31.97 -37.01 47.40
CA ASN A 31 -31.66 -36.96 48.83
C ASN A 31 -30.45 -36.09 49.23
N SER A 32 -29.95 -35.24 48.34
CA SER A 32 -28.89 -34.30 48.70
C SER A 32 -29.42 -33.25 49.67
N VAL A 33 -28.65 -32.99 50.71
CA VAL A 33 -28.97 -31.97 51.73
C VAL A 33 -28.13 -30.72 51.44
N PHE A 34 -28.76 -29.56 51.39
CA PHE A 34 -28.10 -28.26 51.25
C PHE A 34 -28.82 -27.23 52.13
N VAL A 35 -28.13 -26.15 52.49
CA VAL A 35 -28.69 -25.08 53.31
C VAL A 35 -28.86 -23.86 52.43
N ALA A 36 -30.07 -23.28 52.39
CA ALA A 36 -30.29 -22.01 51.72
C ALA A 36 -29.70 -20.88 52.59
N SER A 37 -28.45 -20.48 52.37
CA SER A 37 -27.89 -19.33 53.08
C SER A 37 -28.41 -18.02 52.49
N GLU A 38 -28.69 -17.04 53.35
CA GLU A 38 -28.82 -15.65 52.92
C GLU A 38 -27.49 -15.24 52.29
N ILE A 39 -27.48 -15.04 50.98
CA ILE A 39 -26.38 -14.32 50.35
C ILE A 39 -26.59 -12.86 50.75
N GLU A 40 -25.82 -12.37 51.72
CA GLU A 40 -25.71 -10.93 51.94
C GLU A 40 -25.13 -10.30 50.66
N ALA A 41 -26.01 -9.80 49.80
CA ALA A 41 -25.65 -9.24 48.49
C ALA A 41 -24.68 -8.04 48.58
N ALA A 42 -24.40 -7.54 49.79
CA ALA A 42 -23.51 -6.41 50.03
C ALA A 42 -22.01 -6.78 50.05
N THR A 43 -21.64 -8.05 50.23
CA THR A 43 -20.23 -8.47 50.47
C THR A 43 -19.69 -9.46 49.45
N THR A 44 -20.51 -9.92 48.50
CA THR A 44 -20.13 -10.94 47.52
C THR A 44 -20.47 -10.55 46.08
N VAL A 45 -19.74 -11.10 45.12
CA VAL A 45 -19.97 -10.94 43.68
C VAL A 45 -19.98 -12.31 43.01
N ILE A 46 -20.94 -12.53 42.11
CA ILE A 46 -21.05 -13.76 41.32
C ILE A 46 -20.29 -13.55 40.01
N CYS A 47 -19.35 -14.45 39.70
CA CYS A 47 -18.63 -14.41 38.42
C CYS A 47 -19.60 -14.60 37.25
N PRO A 48 -19.62 -13.72 36.23
CA PRO A 48 -20.55 -13.85 35.11
C PRO A 48 -20.23 -15.04 34.19
N ASP A 49 -18.99 -15.54 34.20
CA ASP A 49 -18.54 -16.61 33.30
C ASP A 49 -18.79 -18.00 33.88
N CYS A 50 -18.30 -18.27 35.10
CA CYS A 50 -18.37 -19.59 35.74
C CYS A 50 -19.31 -19.65 36.95
N ARG A 51 -19.96 -18.53 37.32
CA ARG A 51 -20.91 -18.41 38.44
C ARG A 51 -20.35 -18.69 39.85
N THR A 52 -19.05 -18.85 40.00
CA THR A 52 -18.40 -18.90 41.32
C THR A 52 -18.69 -17.62 42.10
N VAL A 53 -19.10 -17.77 43.36
CA VAL A 53 -19.29 -16.68 44.31
C VAL A 53 -17.92 -16.28 44.86
N ASN A 54 -17.57 -15.00 44.78
CA ASN A 54 -16.31 -14.44 45.25
C ASN A 54 -16.58 -13.27 46.22
N PRO A 55 -15.64 -12.95 47.12
CA PRO A 55 -15.69 -11.71 47.90
C PRO A 55 -15.70 -10.46 47.00
N ILE A 56 -16.39 -9.39 47.41
CA ILE A 56 -16.61 -8.19 46.58
C ILE A 56 -15.33 -7.40 46.31
N GLU A 57 -14.31 -7.50 47.16
CA GLU A 57 -12.99 -6.88 47.01
C GLU A 57 -12.10 -7.54 45.96
N GLU A 58 -12.40 -8.79 45.58
CA GLU A 58 -11.59 -9.54 44.62
C GLU A 58 -11.64 -8.91 43.23
N ARG A 59 -10.47 -8.84 42.58
CA ARG A 59 -10.35 -8.30 41.21
C ARG A 59 -10.63 -9.34 40.14
N PHE A 60 -10.41 -10.61 40.45
CA PHE A 60 -10.54 -11.73 39.53
C PHE A 60 -11.26 -12.90 40.22
N CYS A 61 -11.93 -13.73 39.43
CA CYS A 61 -12.58 -14.93 39.91
C CYS A 61 -11.55 -15.96 40.38
N SER A 62 -11.70 -16.44 41.62
CA SER A 62 -10.85 -17.47 42.24
C SER A 62 -10.85 -18.82 41.51
N HIS A 63 -11.86 -19.10 40.68
CA HIS A 63 -11.99 -20.37 39.96
C HIS A 63 -11.53 -20.28 38.49
N CYS A 64 -12.01 -19.29 37.72
CA CYS A 64 -11.74 -19.19 36.28
C CYS A 64 -10.84 -18.01 35.88
N GLY A 65 -10.50 -17.11 36.80
CA GLY A 65 -9.67 -15.94 36.53
C GLY A 65 -10.35 -14.77 35.82
N ASN A 66 -11.66 -14.82 35.53
CA ASN A 66 -12.37 -13.70 34.89
C ASN A 66 -12.36 -12.43 35.76
N GLU A 67 -12.32 -11.25 35.13
CA GLU A 67 -12.34 -9.96 35.84
C GLU A 67 -13.68 -9.70 36.54
N LEU A 68 -13.62 -9.40 37.84
CA LEU A 68 -14.78 -9.08 38.67
C LEU A 68 -14.96 -7.56 38.88
N LYS A 69 -14.03 -6.76 38.35
CA LYS A 69 -14.02 -5.30 38.44
C LYS A 69 -14.03 -4.68 37.06
N ILE A 70 -14.77 -3.59 36.92
CA ILE A 70 -14.91 -2.82 35.69
C ILE A 70 -14.68 -1.33 35.95
N PHE A 71 -13.81 -0.71 35.16
CA PHE A 71 -13.55 0.73 35.26
C PHE A 71 -14.53 1.55 34.42
N CYS A 72 -14.98 2.67 34.98
CA CYS A 72 -15.76 3.68 34.26
C CYS A 72 -14.87 4.44 33.28
N VAL A 73 -15.23 4.45 32.00
CA VAL A 73 -14.41 5.09 30.95
C VAL A 73 -14.43 6.63 30.97
N LEU A 74 -15.21 7.23 31.88
CA LEU A 74 -15.33 8.68 32.04
C LEU A 74 -14.54 9.21 33.25
N CYS A 75 -14.76 8.62 34.43
CA CYS A 75 -14.12 9.06 35.68
C CYS A 75 -13.08 8.08 36.25
N HIS A 76 -12.89 6.93 35.61
CA HIS A 76 -11.97 5.86 36.02
C HIS A 76 -12.25 5.20 37.38
N THR A 77 -13.38 5.50 38.02
CA THR A 77 -13.83 4.77 39.21
C THR A 77 -14.02 3.28 38.91
N GLU A 78 -13.53 2.44 39.81
CA GLU A 78 -13.72 0.99 39.81
C GLU A 78 -15.15 0.64 40.25
N ASN A 79 -15.80 -0.28 39.54
CA ASN A 79 -17.14 -0.78 39.87
C ASN A 79 -17.12 -2.30 39.83
N VAL A 80 -18.05 -2.94 40.52
CA VAL A 80 -18.20 -4.40 40.49
C VAL A 80 -18.81 -4.83 39.16
N VAL A 81 -18.39 -5.98 38.63
CA VAL A 81 -18.96 -6.57 37.41
C VAL A 81 -20.48 -6.79 37.59
N GLY A 82 -21.26 -6.57 36.53
CA GLY A 82 -22.73 -6.61 36.58
C GLY A 82 -23.40 -5.29 36.98
N THR A 83 -22.66 -4.29 37.49
CA THR A 83 -23.22 -2.95 37.73
C THR A 83 -23.59 -2.25 36.42
N VAL A 84 -24.76 -1.60 36.40
CA VAL A 84 -25.27 -0.87 35.22
C VAL A 84 -24.77 0.58 35.19
N PHE A 85 -24.70 1.22 36.37
CA PHE A 85 -24.28 2.60 36.56
C PHE A 85 -22.99 2.69 37.38
N CYS A 86 -22.19 3.71 37.09
CA CYS A 86 -20.99 4.01 37.86
C CYS A 86 -21.35 4.54 39.26
N THR A 87 -20.73 4.00 40.29
CA THR A 87 -20.98 4.37 41.70
C THR A 87 -20.50 5.77 42.07
N HIS A 88 -19.63 6.38 41.27
CA HIS A 88 -19.12 7.74 41.53
C HIS A 88 -19.79 8.80 40.65
N CYS A 89 -19.74 8.65 39.32
CA CYS A 89 -20.27 9.68 38.40
C CYS A 89 -21.69 9.40 37.88
N GLY A 90 -22.32 8.28 38.25
CA GLY A 90 -23.67 7.92 37.82
C GLY A 90 -23.81 7.53 36.33
N ALA A 91 -22.71 7.45 35.57
CA ALA A 91 -22.78 7.13 34.14
C ALA A 91 -23.19 5.68 33.89
N HIS A 92 -24.05 5.44 32.90
CA HIS A 92 -24.37 4.10 32.44
C HIS A 92 -23.13 3.47 31.76
N LEU A 93 -22.56 2.44 32.38
CA LEU A 93 -21.22 1.92 32.05
C LEU A 93 -21.15 1.32 30.64
N ALA A 94 -22.13 0.51 30.26
CA ALA A 94 -22.21 -0.09 28.91
C ALA A 94 -22.33 0.99 27.81
N ASN A 95 -23.25 1.95 27.98
CA ASN A 95 -23.43 3.06 27.03
C ASN A 95 -22.20 3.96 26.93
N ALA A 96 -21.56 4.28 28.05
CA ALA A 96 -20.33 5.07 28.07
C ALA A 96 -19.20 4.37 27.31
N ARG A 97 -19.03 3.06 27.50
CA ARG A 97 -18.07 2.22 26.76
C ARG A 97 -18.39 2.19 25.26
N ALA A 98 -19.64 1.93 24.89
CA ALA A 98 -20.08 1.90 23.49
C ALA A 98 -19.85 3.25 22.79
N ARG A 99 -20.18 4.37 23.45
CA ARG A 99 -19.93 5.72 22.93
C ARG A 99 -18.44 6.00 22.73
N ARG A 100 -17.59 5.64 23.70
CA ARG A 100 -16.13 5.81 23.59
C ARG A 100 -15.56 4.96 22.44
N LYS A 101 -16.00 3.71 22.29
CA LYS A 101 -15.60 2.84 21.19
C LYS A 101 -15.99 3.43 19.84
N LYS A 102 -17.25 3.85 19.68
CA LYS A 102 -17.72 4.53 18.46
C LYS A 102 -16.91 5.79 18.13
N MET A 103 -16.64 6.64 19.11
CA MET A 103 -15.82 7.84 18.92
C MET A 103 -14.40 7.49 18.44
N GLN A 104 -13.79 6.45 18.98
CA GLN A 104 -12.46 5.99 18.55
C GLN A 104 -12.48 5.46 17.11
N GLU A 105 -13.51 4.71 16.74
CA GLU A 105 -13.72 4.22 15.37
C GLU A 105 -13.95 5.38 14.39
N ASP A 106 -14.79 6.34 14.74
CA ASP A 106 -15.06 7.55 13.93
C ASP A 106 -13.78 8.37 13.75
N ARG A 107 -12.98 8.56 14.81
CA ARG A 107 -11.67 9.24 14.73
C ARG A 107 -10.70 8.49 13.81
N ARG A 108 -10.64 7.16 13.91
CA ARG A 108 -9.80 6.34 13.02
C ARG A 108 -10.25 6.48 11.57
N ARG A 109 -11.56 6.43 11.32
CA ARG A 109 -12.15 6.60 9.98
C ARG A 109 -11.82 7.96 9.38
N LEU A 110 -12.06 9.04 10.12
CA LEU A 110 -11.76 10.40 9.68
C LEU A 110 -10.26 10.61 9.44
N ARG A 111 -9.39 9.98 10.24
CA ARG A 111 -7.93 10.03 10.02
C ARG A 111 -7.54 9.37 8.70
N ILE A 112 -8.07 8.18 8.41
CA ILE A 112 -7.81 7.46 7.15
C ILE A 112 -8.31 8.28 5.96
N GLU A 113 -9.54 8.79 6.05
CA GLU A 113 -10.15 9.59 5.00
C GLU A 113 -9.37 10.89 4.73
N ARG A 114 -8.95 11.59 5.79
CA ARG A 114 -8.11 12.79 5.66
C ARG A 114 -6.78 12.47 4.96
N MET A 115 -6.13 11.36 5.32
CA MET A 115 -4.88 10.94 4.66
C MET A 115 -5.11 10.58 3.19
N ARG A 116 -6.24 9.97 2.84
CA ARG A 116 -6.61 9.66 1.45
C ARG A 116 -6.74 10.94 0.62
N ILE A 117 -7.51 11.91 1.11
CA ILE A 117 -7.72 13.19 0.42
C ILE A 117 -6.41 13.95 0.21
N ILE A 118 -5.52 13.98 1.22
CA ILE A 118 -4.21 14.63 1.10
C ILE A 118 -3.37 13.96 0.00
N LYS A 119 -3.27 12.63 0.02
CA LYS A 119 -2.53 11.87 -0.99
C LYS A 119 -3.08 12.04 -2.39
N GLU A 120 -4.40 12.05 -2.54
CA GLU A 120 -5.06 12.29 -3.83
C GLU A 120 -4.77 13.70 -4.36
N LYS A 121 -4.77 14.71 -3.48
CA LYS A 121 -4.41 16.08 -3.85
C LYS A 121 -2.95 16.19 -4.27
N GLU A 122 -2.03 15.59 -3.51
CA GLU A 122 -0.60 15.56 -3.83
C GLU A 122 -0.35 14.85 -5.16
N ALA A 123 -0.98 13.68 -5.39
CA ALA A 123 -0.89 12.95 -6.65
C ALA A 123 -1.43 13.78 -7.83
N ARG A 124 -2.55 14.48 -7.64
CA ARG A 124 -3.10 15.37 -8.67
C ARG A 124 -2.16 16.53 -9.00
N GLN A 125 -1.61 17.19 -7.98
CA GLN A 125 -0.64 18.27 -8.18
C GLN A 125 0.63 17.77 -8.87
N GLN A 126 1.08 16.57 -8.53
CA GLN A 126 2.24 15.96 -9.16
C GLN A 126 1.97 15.60 -10.63
N ALA A 127 0.76 15.09 -10.94
CA ALA A 127 0.33 14.81 -12.30
C ALA A 127 0.22 16.08 -13.15
N GLU A 128 -0.37 17.14 -12.60
CA GLU A 128 -0.46 18.46 -13.26
C GLU A 128 0.93 19.04 -13.52
N LYS A 129 1.84 18.96 -12.53
CA LYS A 129 3.23 19.38 -12.71
C LYS A 129 3.92 18.58 -13.82
N LEU A 130 3.73 17.25 -13.86
CA LEU A 130 4.30 16.42 -14.91
C LEU A 130 3.76 16.81 -16.28
N GLN A 131 2.44 17.04 -16.40
CA GLN A 131 1.83 17.46 -17.66
C GLN A 131 2.44 18.76 -18.17
N ASN A 132 2.52 19.80 -17.32
CA ASN A 132 3.13 21.07 -17.72
C ASN A 132 4.59 20.94 -18.17
N LEU A 133 5.32 19.94 -17.65
CA LEU A 133 6.69 19.66 -18.09
C LEU A 133 6.74 18.90 -19.42
N LEU A 134 5.73 18.08 -19.71
CA LEU A 134 5.59 17.40 -21.00
C LEU A 134 5.20 18.39 -22.08
N ASP A 135 4.24 19.28 -21.82
CA ASP A 135 3.86 20.36 -22.75
C ASP A 135 5.04 21.30 -23.04
N ALA A 136 5.97 21.46 -22.08
CA ALA A 136 7.20 22.22 -22.29
C ALA A 136 8.22 21.51 -23.20
N LEU A 137 8.00 20.23 -23.56
CA LEU A 137 8.81 19.52 -24.56
C LEU A 137 8.35 19.85 -25.99
N ASP A 138 7.21 20.49 -26.19
CA ASP A 138 6.76 20.96 -27.51
C ASP A 138 7.69 22.05 -28.06
N GLU A 139 8.40 22.77 -27.17
CA GLU A 139 9.28 23.88 -27.53
C GLU A 139 10.75 23.49 -27.30
N PRO A 140 11.59 23.35 -28.35
CA PRO A 140 12.99 22.93 -28.26
C PRO A 140 13.84 23.74 -27.28
N GLU A 141 13.60 25.04 -27.17
CA GLU A 141 14.33 25.93 -26.26
C GLU A 141 14.10 25.58 -24.79
N ASN A 142 12.98 24.94 -24.47
CA ASN A 142 12.60 24.54 -23.12
C ASN A 142 13.08 23.13 -22.77
N HIS A 143 13.57 22.34 -23.73
CA HIS A 143 13.91 20.93 -23.52
C HIS A 143 14.89 20.71 -22.37
N ASP A 144 15.96 21.49 -22.29
CA ASP A 144 16.97 21.29 -21.25
C ASP A 144 16.39 21.49 -19.85
N PHE A 145 15.53 22.49 -19.68
CA PHE A 145 14.85 22.76 -18.42
C PHE A 145 13.80 21.68 -18.11
N ALA A 146 12.93 21.37 -19.08
CA ALA A 146 11.87 20.39 -18.95
C ALA A 146 12.44 19.01 -18.60
N ILE A 147 13.43 18.55 -19.36
CA ILE A 147 14.09 17.25 -19.16
C ILE A 147 14.80 17.22 -17.80
N TYR A 148 15.50 18.29 -17.41
CA TYR A 148 16.12 18.37 -16.08
C TYR A 148 15.08 18.15 -14.97
N GLN A 149 13.95 18.87 -15.02
CA GLN A 149 12.88 18.73 -14.03
C GLN A 149 12.22 17.35 -14.06
N ILE A 150 12.00 16.79 -15.25
CA ILE A 150 11.42 15.46 -15.45
C ILE A 150 12.33 14.38 -14.84
N ASN A 151 13.65 14.48 -15.02
CA ASN A 151 14.59 13.53 -14.43
C ASN A 151 14.52 13.50 -12.90
N GLN A 152 14.22 14.63 -12.26
CA GLN A 152 14.03 14.69 -10.80
C GLN A 152 12.79 13.91 -10.34
N LEU A 153 11.81 13.69 -11.21
CA LEU A 153 10.64 12.82 -10.95
C LEU A 153 10.98 11.32 -11.09
N GLY A 154 12.04 10.99 -11.83
CA GLY A 154 12.55 9.63 -11.97
C GLY A 154 11.52 8.65 -12.57
N PRO A 155 11.30 7.45 -11.97
CA PRO A 155 10.40 6.43 -12.50
C PRO A 155 8.96 6.88 -12.74
N GLN A 156 8.50 7.89 -12.01
CA GLN A 156 7.12 8.37 -12.09
C GLN A 156 6.80 9.01 -13.44
N ALA A 157 7.81 9.59 -14.12
CA ALA A 157 7.63 10.19 -15.44
C ALA A 157 7.70 9.18 -16.59
N VAL A 158 8.21 7.97 -16.35
CA VAL A 158 8.55 7.01 -17.42
C VAL A 158 7.34 6.62 -18.27
N GLN A 159 6.18 6.39 -17.65
CA GLN A 159 4.98 6.00 -18.41
C GLN A 159 4.51 7.13 -19.31
N ALA A 160 4.41 8.34 -18.78
CA ALA A 160 3.94 9.49 -19.55
C ALA A 160 4.93 9.87 -20.68
N LEU A 161 6.24 9.76 -20.44
CA LEU A 161 7.25 9.94 -21.48
C LEU A 161 7.15 8.89 -22.59
N ILE A 162 6.86 7.62 -22.24
CA ILE A 162 6.66 6.57 -23.25
C ILE A 162 5.41 6.86 -24.09
N GLU A 163 4.33 7.34 -23.46
CA GLU A 163 3.09 7.71 -24.15
C GLU A 163 3.32 8.90 -25.09
N THR A 164 3.93 9.97 -24.59
CA THR A 164 4.30 11.18 -25.36
C THR A 164 5.19 10.80 -26.55
N MET A 165 6.28 10.08 -26.32
CA MET A 165 7.19 9.62 -27.37
C MET A 165 6.50 8.84 -28.51
N ARG A 166 5.47 8.04 -28.19
CA ARG A 166 4.77 7.17 -29.14
C ARG A 166 3.61 7.82 -29.87
N HIS A 167 2.91 8.74 -29.21
CA HIS A 167 1.56 9.13 -29.60
C HIS A 167 1.35 10.64 -29.69
N ASP A 168 2.31 11.45 -29.25
CA ASP A 168 2.20 12.89 -29.43
C ASP A 168 2.24 13.24 -30.92
N ASP A 169 1.53 14.30 -31.31
CA ASP A 169 1.54 14.81 -32.68
C ASP A 169 2.74 15.75 -32.90
N ASP A 170 3.25 16.35 -31.83
CA ASP A 170 4.39 17.25 -31.86
C ASP A 170 5.73 16.48 -31.91
N VAL A 171 6.54 16.75 -32.93
CA VAL A 171 7.80 16.02 -33.14
C VAL A 171 8.82 16.34 -32.05
N ASP A 172 8.84 17.58 -31.56
CA ASP A 172 9.74 18.07 -30.52
C ASP A 172 9.43 17.40 -29.18
N ALA A 173 8.15 17.27 -28.83
CA ALA A 173 7.69 16.53 -27.67
C ALA A 173 8.14 15.06 -27.70
N ARG A 174 8.05 14.43 -28.87
CA ARG A 174 8.40 13.02 -29.05
C ARG A 174 9.90 12.74 -28.88
N TYR A 175 10.76 13.49 -29.58
CA TYR A 175 12.19 13.25 -29.43
C TYR A 175 12.74 13.81 -28.11
N GLY A 176 12.14 14.89 -27.58
CA GLY A 176 12.39 15.38 -26.23
C GLY A 176 12.11 14.30 -25.18
N SER A 177 11.01 13.55 -25.35
CA SER A 177 10.68 12.41 -24.51
C SER A 177 11.67 11.25 -24.64
N ALA A 178 12.11 10.91 -25.86
CA ALA A 178 13.16 9.91 -26.07
C ALA A 178 14.48 10.32 -25.39
N ARG A 179 14.88 11.59 -25.52
CA ARG A 179 16.06 12.17 -24.87
C ARG A 179 15.96 12.09 -23.34
N ALA A 180 14.80 12.43 -22.77
CA ALA A 180 14.53 12.34 -21.33
C ALA A 180 14.64 10.90 -20.81
N LEU A 181 14.00 9.94 -21.49
CA LEU A 181 14.08 8.51 -21.14
C LEU A 181 15.53 8.00 -21.13
N GLY A 182 16.34 8.44 -22.10
CA GLY A 182 17.78 8.16 -22.12
C GLY A 182 18.52 8.72 -20.90
N GLN A 183 18.18 9.92 -20.44
CA GLN A 183 18.80 10.53 -19.26
C GLN A 183 18.36 9.83 -17.95
N ILE A 184 17.08 9.47 -17.82
CA ILE A 184 16.58 8.65 -16.69
C ILE A 184 17.35 7.33 -16.62
N CYS A 185 17.63 6.72 -17.76
CA CYS A 185 18.37 5.48 -17.86
C CYS A 185 19.83 5.57 -17.37
N LEU A 186 20.51 6.70 -17.63
CA LEU A 186 21.88 6.96 -17.17
C LEU A 186 21.99 7.04 -15.64
N ALA A 187 20.90 7.34 -14.94
CA ALA A 187 20.92 7.39 -13.48
C ALA A 187 21.05 5.96 -12.91
N HIS A 188 22.26 5.61 -12.47
CA HIS A 188 22.63 4.24 -12.08
C HIS A 188 21.98 3.70 -10.79
N ASN A 189 21.28 4.54 -10.01
CA ASN A 189 20.75 4.14 -8.68
C ASN A 189 19.24 4.33 -8.50
N ILE A 190 18.47 4.30 -9.59
CA ILE A 190 17.01 4.40 -9.50
C ILE A 190 16.39 3.03 -9.23
N LYS A 191 15.97 2.79 -7.97
CA LYS A 191 15.25 1.59 -7.56
C LYS A 191 13.88 1.52 -8.24
N GLY A 192 13.55 0.36 -8.82
CA GLY A 192 12.26 0.12 -9.48
C GLY A 192 12.16 0.67 -10.92
N LEU A 193 13.26 1.16 -11.50
CA LEU A 193 13.28 1.57 -12.91
C LEU A 193 13.28 0.35 -13.85
N ASP A 194 12.18 0.14 -14.57
CA ASP A 194 12.07 -0.90 -15.59
C ASP A 194 12.74 -0.45 -16.90
N ARG A 195 14.08 -0.60 -16.95
CA ARG A 195 14.87 -0.31 -18.17
C ARG A 195 14.49 -1.21 -19.35
N ALA A 196 13.93 -2.40 -19.11
CA ALA A 196 13.51 -3.29 -20.19
C ALA A 196 12.29 -2.72 -20.91
N LYS A 197 11.32 -2.19 -20.16
CA LYS A 197 10.17 -1.47 -20.71
C LYS A 197 10.60 -0.23 -21.51
N ILE A 198 11.50 0.58 -20.97
CA ILE A 198 12.03 1.78 -21.66
C ILE A 198 12.72 1.38 -22.97
N ARG A 199 13.61 0.37 -22.94
CA ARG A 199 14.26 -0.14 -24.15
C ARG A 199 13.26 -0.59 -25.21
N LYS A 200 12.23 -1.35 -24.81
CA LYS A 200 11.22 -1.85 -25.75
C LYS A 200 10.53 -0.69 -26.47
N ALA A 201 10.11 0.34 -25.73
CA ALA A 201 9.49 1.52 -26.30
C ALA A 201 10.45 2.28 -27.23
N LEU A 202 11.72 2.47 -26.82
CA LEU A 202 12.72 3.15 -27.66
C LEU A 202 13.07 2.37 -28.94
N ILE A 203 13.06 1.04 -28.92
CA ILE A 203 13.28 0.20 -30.11
C ILE A 203 12.20 0.46 -31.18
N GLU A 204 10.94 0.65 -30.77
CA GLU A 204 9.83 0.98 -31.68
C GLU A 204 10.09 2.33 -32.38
N MET A 205 10.69 3.28 -31.67
CA MET A 205 10.99 4.64 -32.17
C MET A 205 12.21 4.72 -33.08
N LEU A 206 12.92 3.62 -33.29
CA LEU A 206 13.91 3.55 -34.38
C LEU A 206 13.26 3.53 -35.77
N ALA A 207 11.92 3.37 -35.86
CA ALA A 207 11.18 3.26 -37.12
C ALA A 207 10.26 4.45 -37.44
N ASP A 208 10.00 5.37 -36.50
CA ASP A 208 10.47 6.72 -36.72
C ASP A 208 10.29 7.42 -38.08
N PRO A 209 9.13 7.92 -38.61
CA PRO A 209 9.20 8.80 -39.79
C PRO A 209 10.17 9.98 -39.60
N GLU A 210 10.22 10.54 -38.40
CA GLU A 210 11.01 11.73 -38.11
C GLU A 210 12.45 11.39 -37.75
N VAL A 211 13.39 12.07 -38.44
CA VAL A 211 14.84 11.87 -38.27
C VAL A 211 15.28 12.14 -36.83
N ALA A 212 14.77 13.22 -36.23
CA ALA A 212 15.11 13.62 -34.88
C ALA A 212 14.71 12.55 -33.85
N VAL A 213 13.52 11.96 -34.01
CA VAL A 213 13.02 10.89 -33.13
C VAL A 213 13.91 9.65 -33.24
N ARG A 214 14.23 9.19 -34.46
CA ARG A 214 15.14 8.04 -34.66
C ARG A 214 16.51 8.28 -34.03
N TYR A 215 17.07 9.47 -34.24
CA TYR A 215 18.36 9.87 -33.67
C TYR A 215 18.35 9.79 -32.13
N TRP A 216 17.37 10.44 -31.49
CA TRP A 216 17.30 10.47 -30.02
C TRP A 216 16.91 9.12 -29.42
N ALA A 217 16.11 8.31 -30.12
CA ALA A 217 15.82 6.94 -29.72
C ALA A 217 17.10 6.07 -29.72
N ALA A 218 17.93 6.16 -30.76
CA ALA A 218 19.21 5.47 -30.81
C ALA A 218 20.17 5.94 -29.69
N ASN A 219 20.26 7.26 -29.49
CA ASN A 219 21.07 7.83 -28.40
C ASN A 219 20.62 7.31 -27.03
N ALA A 220 19.31 7.29 -26.78
CA ALA A 220 18.70 6.84 -25.55
C ALA A 220 18.89 5.34 -25.32
N LEU A 221 18.83 4.50 -26.36
CA LEU A 221 19.13 3.07 -26.24
C LEU A 221 20.58 2.81 -25.81
N GLY A 222 21.54 3.56 -26.36
CA GLY A 222 22.94 3.50 -25.92
C GLY A 222 23.12 3.90 -24.45
N LYS A 223 22.30 4.83 -23.95
CA LYS A 223 22.28 5.24 -22.53
C LYS A 223 21.59 4.22 -21.62
N CYS A 224 20.48 3.64 -22.09
CA CYS A 224 19.73 2.61 -21.37
C CYS A 224 20.46 1.29 -21.27
N GLN A 225 21.39 1.03 -22.19
CA GLN A 225 22.20 -0.18 -22.26
C GLN A 225 21.34 -1.44 -22.43
N GLY A 226 21.92 -2.51 -22.98
CA GLY A 226 21.28 -3.82 -22.99
C GLY A 226 21.22 -4.47 -24.36
N GLN A 227 21.48 -5.77 -24.36
CA GLN A 227 21.74 -6.57 -25.56
C GLN A 227 20.54 -6.63 -26.53
N ALA A 228 19.30 -6.47 -26.04
CA ALA A 228 18.10 -6.46 -26.88
C ALA A 228 18.06 -5.32 -27.92
N ALA A 229 18.84 -4.25 -27.72
CA ALA A 229 18.91 -3.12 -28.65
C ALA A 229 19.92 -3.31 -29.79
N ILE A 230 20.79 -4.31 -29.72
CA ILE A 230 21.90 -4.49 -30.67
C ILE A 230 21.41 -4.76 -32.09
N GLU A 231 20.52 -5.73 -32.29
CA GLU A 231 20.00 -6.04 -33.63
C GLU A 231 19.18 -4.89 -34.24
N PRO A 232 18.26 -4.24 -33.50
CA PRO A 232 17.58 -3.04 -34.00
C PRO A 232 18.53 -1.91 -34.40
N LEU A 233 19.53 -1.59 -33.56
CA LEU A 233 20.53 -0.56 -33.88
C LEU A 233 21.40 -0.96 -35.07
N GLY A 234 21.73 -2.25 -35.22
CA GLY A 234 22.45 -2.78 -36.38
C GLY A 234 21.70 -2.59 -37.71
N LYS A 235 20.37 -2.64 -37.70
CA LYS A 235 19.56 -2.26 -38.88
C LYS A 235 19.62 -0.77 -39.16
N LEU A 236 19.61 0.05 -38.10
CA LEU A 236 19.65 1.50 -38.18
C LEU A 236 20.99 2.06 -38.72
N LEU A 237 22.05 1.24 -38.75
CA LEU A 237 23.29 1.57 -39.47
C LEU A 237 23.08 1.77 -40.98
N ARG A 238 21.93 1.39 -41.54
CA ARG A 238 21.58 1.62 -42.95
C ARG A 238 20.55 2.73 -43.15
N ASP A 239 20.31 3.55 -42.12
CA ASP A 239 19.38 4.68 -42.21
C ASP A 239 19.80 5.66 -43.32
N ASN A 240 18.82 6.26 -43.99
CA ASN A 240 19.05 7.23 -45.06
C ASN A 240 19.73 8.51 -44.54
N HIS A 241 19.58 8.81 -43.25
CA HIS A 241 20.16 10.00 -42.64
C HIS A 241 21.48 9.71 -41.93
N ASP A 242 22.54 10.40 -42.34
CA ASP A 242 23.91 10.20 -41.86
C ASP A 242 24.03 10.34 -40.33
N GLY A 243 23.39 11.36 -39.76
CA GLY A 243 23.40 11.58 -38.31
C GLY A 243 22.76 10.41 -37.53
N VAL A 244 21.74 9.75 -38.09
CA VAL A 244 21.09 8.60 -37.45
C VAL A 244 22.02 7.38 -37.50
N ARG A 245 22.71 7.15 -38.63
CA ARG A 245 23.70 6.07 -38.75
C ARG A 245 24.85 6.25 -37.74
N SER A 246 25.44 7.44 -37.66
CA SER A 246 26.51 7.74 -36.70
C SER A 246 26.05 7.57 -35.26
N GLN A 247 24.79 7.92 -34.95
CA GLN A 247 24.25 7.75 -33.61
C GLN A 247 23.96 6.29 -33.27
N ALA A 248 23.55 5.47 -34.25
CA ALA A 248 23.37 4.03 -34.09
C ALA A 248 24.71 3.32 -33.81
N GLU A 249 25.75 3.72 -34.53
CA GLU A 249 27.13 3.26 -34.32
C GLU A 249 27.60 3.57 -32.89
N GLN A 250 27.53 4.84 -32.45
CA GLN A 250 27.87 5.22 -31.07
C GLN A 250 27.05 4.48 -30.02
N ALA A 251 25.78 4.18 -30.30
CA ALA A 251 24.93 3.44 -29.37
C ALA A 251 25.38 1.97 -29.25
N LEU A 252 25.75 1.34 -30.36
CA LEU A 252 26.32 -0.02 -30.39
C LEU A 252 27.66 -0.09 -29.66
N GLU A 253 28.54 0.89 -29.87
CA GLU A 253 29.81 1.01 -29.15
C GLU A 253 29.60 1.12 -27.64
N ARG A 254 28.65 1.98 -27.22
CA ARG A 254 28.31 2.15 -25.81
C ARG A 254 27.74 0.87 -25.19
N ILE A 255 26.92 0.13 -25.93
CA ILE A 255 26.35 -1.15 -25.44
C ILE A 255 27.43 -2.23 -25.35
N GLY A 256 28.32 -2.28 -26.35
CA GLY A 256 29.44 -3.19 -26.42
C GLY A 256 29.06 -4.68 -26.48
N GLY A 257 30.09 -5.52 -26.37
CA GLY A 257 29.98 -6.97 -26.42
C GLY A 257 30.19 -7.53 -27.84
N ALA A 258 30.58 -8.80 -27.90
CA ALA A 258 31.01 -9.47 -29.13
C ALA A 258 30.02 -9.31 -30.29
N ARG A 259 28.71 -9.33 -30.01
CA ARG A 259 27.68 -9.18 -31.05
C ARG A 259 27.60 -7.76 -31.61
N ALA A 260 27.77 -6.73 -30.78
CA ALA A 260 27.80 -5.34 -31.24
C ALA A 260 29.04 -5.09 -32.11
N GLU A 261 30.20 -5.58 -31.67
CA GLU A 261 31.48 -5.50 -32.40
C GLU A 261 31.39 -6.21 -33.76
N GLU A 262 30.77 -7.38 -33.82
CA GLU A 262 30.56 -8.12 -35.06
C GLU A 262 29.72 -7.32 -36.07
N ILE A 263 28.62 -6.71 -35.61
CA ILE A 263 27.74 -5.89 -36.46
C ILE A 263 28.47 -4.67 -37.01
N LEU A 264 29.24 -3.97 -36.17
CA LEU A 264 30.04 -2.80 -36.58
C LEU A 264 31.08 -3.19 -37.63
N ALA A 265 31.87 -4.24 -37.39
CA ALA A 265 32.90 -4.70 -38.33
C ALA A 265 32.32 -5.15 -39.69
N GLN A 266 31.13 -5.75 -39.70
CA GLN A 266 30.42 -6.11 -40.93
C GLN A 266 29.95 -4.88 -41.71
N HIS A 267 29.55 -3.82 -41.01
CA HIS A 267 29.09 -2.58 -41.62
C HIS A 267 30.24 -1.81 -42.28
N GLU A 268 31.37 -1.63 -41.58
CA GLU A 268 32.56 -0.94 -42.08
C GLU A 268 33.12 -1.58 -43.36
N LYS A 269 33.24 -2.92 -43.39
CA LYS A 269 33.72 -3.66 -44.57
C LYS A 269 32.86 -3.41 -45.82
N LYS A 270 31.54 -3.31 -45.65
CA LYS A 270 30.61 -3.00 -46.75
C LYS A 270 30.72 -1.54 -47.20
N GLY A 271 30.89 -0.60 -46.27
CA GLY A 271 31.12 0.81 -46.58
C GLY A 271 32.39 1.00 -47.41
N LEU A 272 33.49 0.39 -46.99
CA LEU A 272 34.77 0.43 -47.71
C LEU A 272 34.65 -0.20 -49.10
N PHE A 273 33.98 -1.35 -49.22
CA PHE A 273 33.76 -2.02 -50.52
C PHE A 273 32.92 -1.16 -51.49
N ASN A 274 31.86 -0.51 -51.00
CA ASN A 274 31.02 0.37 -51.82
C ASN A 274 31.76 1.64 -52.26
N TRP A 275 32.61 2.21 -51.39
CA TRP A 275 33.45 3.35 -51.73
C TRP A 275 34.47 3.03 -52.83
N ILE A 276 35.06 1.83 -52.82
CA ILE A 276 36.00 1.37 -53.85
C ILE A 276 35.32 1.18 -55.22
N LYS A 277 34.04 0.75 -55.25
CA LYS A 277 33.28 0.54 -56.50
C LYS A 277 32.57 1.78 -57.05
N GLY A 278 32.47 2.85 -56.28
CA GLY A 278 31.81 4.11 -56.67
C GLY A 278 32.74 5.18 -57.27
N LYS A 279 33.98 4.80 -57.62
CA LYS A 279 34.94 5.58 -58.42
C LYS A 279 35.14 4.89 -59.75
#